data_AF-A0A3B6MZA4-F1
#
_entry.id   AF-A0A3B6MZA4-F1
#
_cell.length_a   1.000
_cell.length_b   1.000
_cell.length_c   1.000
_cell.angle_alpha   90.00
_cell.angle_beta   90.00
_cell.angle_gamma   90.00
#
_symmetry.space_group_name_H-M   'P 1'
#
loop_
_entity.id
_entity.type
_entity.pdbx_description
1 polymer ?
#
loop_
_entity_poly.entity_id
_entity_poly.type
_entity_poly.pdbx_seq_one_letter_code
_entity_poly.pdbx_strand_id
1 'polypeptide(L)'
;MTQASDPADRDDEDRGSTLYVMDLSSDARIHDRFQVLACHQGDGWRWHALPAPPFVSSYPYSYGSTTCYTVVDSSTICISSMKGDLGTYAFDTARHVWRQVGKWALPWCGKAEYVPELKLWLGLSLPAGSPPLGHLLPVCSPHFPRLCALDLSAMDAAEQPPTPQGTWDYLDLPEDDKRRMIAELHLVNLGSGMFCVATVLRDLVRLPRVCDPWTNDEDGSPCTSNEDDMMDLLGDEIVILTGVKVERCCNDGEAPLRIIKHKSRRYDLKEYTMKSVL
;
A
#
# COMPACT_ATOMS: atom_id res chain seq x y z
N MET A 1 16.61 -51.30 -35.72
CA MET A 1 15.87 -51.02 -34.47
C MET A 1 16.16 -49.58 -34.13
N THR A 2 15.35 -48.69 -34.69
CA THR A 2 15.60 -47.25 -34.74
C THR A 2 14.81 -46.65 -33.58
N GLN A 3 15.52 -46.12 -32.58
CA GLN A 3 14.91 -45.47 -31.43
C GLN A 3 14.21 -44.18 -31.90
N ALA A 4 12.89 -44.17 -31.80
CA ALA A 4 12.09 -42.96 -31.90
C ALA A 4 12.34 -42.13 -30.64
N SER A 5 12.77 -40.88 -30.82
CA SER A 5 12.87 -39.88 -29.77
C SER A 5 11.47 -39.33 -29.49
N ASP A 6 11.03 -39.39 -28.23
CA ASP A 6 9.78 -38.78 -27.76
C ASP A 6 9.79 -37.26 -27.96
N PRO A 7 8.68 -36.63 -28.43
CA PRO A 7 8.55 -35.19 -28.52
C PRO A 7 7.88 -34.68 -27.24
N ALA A 8 8.62 -34.63 -26.14
CA ALA A 8 8.12 -34.08 -24.88
C ALA A 8 9.18 -33.19 -24.24
N ASP A 9 9.54 -32.08 -24.89
CA ASP A 9 10.38 -31.04 -24.25
C ASP A 9 10.47 -29.71 -25.02
N ARG A 10 9.34 -29.12 -25.47
CA ARG A 10 9.39 -27.85 -26.25
C ARG A 10 8.26 -26.84 -26.00
N ASP A 11 7.74 -26.72 -24.78
CA ASP A 11 6.70 -25.71 -24.48
C ASP A 11 7.00 -24.85 -23.23
N ASP A 12 8.26 -24.52 -22.95
CA ASP A 12 8.61 -23.67 -21.80
C ASP A 12 9.48 -22.43 -22.12
N GLU A 13 9.58 -22.03 -23.39
CA GLU A 13 10.56 -21.03 -23.83
C GLU A 13 10.00 -19.72 -24.43
N ASP A 14 8.72 -19.38 -24.20
CA ASP A 14 8.20 -18.08 -24.69
C ASP A 14 7.15 -17.44 -23.76
N ARG A 15 7.43 -17.36 -22.45
CA ARG A 15 6.75 -16.35 -21.62
C ARG A 15 7.38 -14.99 -21.91
N GLY A 16 6.88 -14.32 -22.96
CA GLY A 16 7.18 -12.93 -23.24
C GLY A 16 7.06 -12.07 -21.97
N SER A 17 7.92 -11.06 -21.82
CA SER A 17 7.93 -10.22 -20.63
C SER A 17 6.58 -9.48 -20.49
N THR A 18 5.99 -9.55 -19.30
CA THR A 18 4.73 -8.86 -18.97
C THR A 18 4.91 -7.99 -17.73
N LEU A 19 4.31 -6.79 -17.75
CA LEU A 19 4.23 -5.88 -16.61
C LEU A 19 2.77 -5.65 -16.25
N TYR A 20 2.40 -5.90 -14.99
CA TYR A 20 1.07 -5.63 -14.49
C TYR A 20 1.06 -4.26 -13.80
N VAL A 21 0.05 -3.45 -14.12
CA VAL A 21 -0.14 -2.12 -13.53
C VAL A 21 -1.53 -2.05 -12.93
N MET A 22 -1.58 -1.65 -11.65
CA MET A 22 -2.81 -1.42 -10.93
C MET A 22 -2.87 0.03 -10.47
N ASP A 23 -3.86 0.77 -10.94
CA ASP A 23 -4.13 2.13 -10.48
C ASP A 23 -5.06 2.07 -9.26
N LEU A 24 -4.51 2.47 -8.12
CA LEU A 24 -5.22 2.52 -6.85
C LEU A 24 -5.82 3.90 -6.56
N SER A 25 -5.64 4.89 -7.45
CA SER A 25 -6.18 6.23 -7.24
C SER A 25 -7.71 6.24 -7.16
N SER A 26 -8.25 7.16 -6.36
CA SER A 26 -9.69 7.41 -6.27
C SER A 26 -10.29 7.87 -7.59
N ASP A 27 -9.49 8.56 -8.41
CA ASP A 27 -9.93 9.28 -9.61
C ASP A 27 -9.88 8.43 -10.89
N ALA A 28 -9.24 7.26 -10.84
CA ALA A 28 -9.15 6.37 -11.99
C ALA A 28 -10.51 5.80 -12.40
N ARG A 29 -10.79 5.79 -13.71
CA ARG A 29 -11.95 5.10 -14.27
C ARG A 29 -11.85 3.61 -13.97
N ILE A 30 -12.97 2.99 -13.55
CA ILE A 30 -13.01 1.58 -13.10
C ILE A 30 -12.40 0.62 -14.13
N HIS A 31 -12.59 0.87 -15.43
CA HIS A 31 -12.11 0.01 -16.52
C HIS A 31 -10.61 0.12 -16.81
N ASP A 32 -9.93 1.15 -16.31
CA ASP A 32 -8.50 1.39 -16.54
C ASP A 32 -7.65 1.07 -15.30
N ARG A 33 -8.26 0.54 -14.23
CA ARG A 33 -7.56 0.33 -12.94
C ARG A 33 -6.64 -0.88 -12.90
N PHE A 34 -6.77 -1.83 -13.81
CA PHE A 34 -5.88 -2.99 -13.85
C PHE A 34 -5.57 -3.38 -15.29
N GLN A 35 -4.29 -3.31 -15.65
CA GLN A 35 -3.83 -3.50 -17.02
C GLN A 35 -2.56 -4.34 -17.03
N VAL A 36 -2.31 -5.01 -18.15
CA VAL A 36 -1.05 -5.68 -18.43
C VAL A 36 -0.43 -5.10 -19.69
N LEU A 37 0.86 -4.77 -19.60
CA LEU A 37 1.71 -4.43 -20.72
C LEU A 37 2.47 -5.70 -21.10
N ALA A 38 2.16 -6.28 -22.26
CA ALA A 38 2.74 -7.52 -22.75
C ALA A 38 3.46 -7.29 -24.08
N CYS A 39 4.63 -7.90 -24.24
CA CYS A 39 5.34 -7.94 -25.51
C CYS A 39 4.94 -9.20 -26.28
N HIS A 40 4.37 -9.04 -27.48
CA HIS A 40 4.10 -10.17 -28.38
C HIS A 40 5.15 -10.21 -29.49
N GLN A 41 5.61 -11.41 -29.83
CA GLN A 41 6.54 -11.59 -30.96
C GLN A 41 5.93 -11.01 -32.24
N GLY A 42 6.61 -10.01 -32.82
CA GLY A 42 6.19 -9.33 -34.05
C GLY A 42 5.36 -8.04 -33.87
N ASP A 43 4.64 -7.88 -32.76
CA ASP A 43 3.72 -6.75 -32.53
C ASP A 43 4.20 -5.75 -31.47
N GLY A 44 5.30 -6.06 -30.77
CA GLY A 44 5.88 -5.19 -29.74
C GLY A 44 5.03 -5.12 -28.47
N TRP A 45 5.23 -4.05 -27.70
CA TRP A 45 4.57 -3.84 -26.41
C TRP A 45 3.17 -3.26 -26.58
N ARG A 46 2.17 -3.91 -25.97
CA ARG A 46 0.78 -3.44 -26.01
C ARG A 46 0.09 -3.58 -24.64
N TRP A 47 -0.77 -2.61 -24.35
CA TRP A 47 -1.62 -2.59 -23.15
C TRP A 47 -2.88 -3.41 -23.39
N HIS A 48 -3.24 -4.22 -22.40
CA HIS A 48 -4.53 -4.90 -22.31
C HIS A 48 -5.21 -4.57 -21.01
N ALA A 49 -6.51 -4.25 -21.09
CA ALA A 49 -7.34 -4.16 -19.91
C ALA A 49 -7.55 -5.56 -19.32
N LEU A 50 -7.37 -5.67 -18.01
CA LEU A 50 -7.66 -6.87 -17.25
C LEU A 50 -8.97 -6.69 -16.47
N PRO A 51 -9.61 -7.79 -16.02
CA PRO A 51 -10.75 -7.68 -15.13
C PRO A 51 -10.38 -6.89 -13.87
N ALA A 52 -11.18 -5.87 -13.54
CA ALA A 52 -10.98 -5.10 -12.32
C ALA A 52 -11.18 -5.98 -11.07
N PRO A 53 -10.45 -5.71 -9.97
CA PRO A 53 -10.67 -6.42 -8.71
C PRO A 53 -12.14 -6.38 -8.25
N PRO A 54 -12.69 -7.48 -7.69
CA PRO A 54 -14.14 -7.65 -7.54
C PRO A 54 -14.87 -6.60 -6.68
N PHE A 55 -14.15 -5.87 -5.84
CA PHE A 55 -14.72 -4.86 -4.95
C PHE A 55 -14.50 -3.40 -5.39
N VAL A 56 -13.79 -3.18 -6.51
CA VAL A 56 -13.59 -1.83 -7.09
C VAL A 56 -14.92 -1.15 -7.39
N SER A 57 -15.89 -1.92 -7.89
CA SER A 57 -17.22 -1.43 -8.25
C SER A 57 -18.08 -1.07 -7.04
N SER A 58 -17.89 -1.76 -5.91
CA SER A 58 -18.68 -1.54 -4.70
C SER A 58 -18.31 -0.24 -3.99
N TYR A 59 -17.05 0.19 -4.05
CA TYR A 59 -16.56 1.38 -3.33
C TYR A 59 -15.47 2.16 -4.12
N PRO A 60 -15.85 2.91 -5.16
CA PRO A 60 -14.89 3.57 -6.05
C PRO A 60 -14.03 4.64 -5.37
N TYR A 61 -14.57 5.28 -4.31
CA TYR A 61 -13.95 6.42 -3.61
C TYR A 61 -12.96 6.04 -2.49
N SER A 62 -12.92 4.78 -2.04
CA SER A 62 -12.07 4.34 -0.91
C SER A 62 -11.08 3.24 -1.29
N TYR A 63 -10.87 3.05 -2.58
CA TYR A 63 -10.14 1.92 -3.13
C TYR A 63 -8.66 1.98 -2.70
N GLY A 64 -7.88 3.00 -3.05
CA GLY A 64 -6.45 3.03 -2.70
C GLY A 64 -6.12 3.23 -1.23
N SER A 65 -6.99 3.88 -0.46
CA SER A 65 -6.68 4.27 0.92
C SER A 65 -6.83 3.14 1.95
N THR A 66 -7.53 2.05 1.58
CA THR A 66 -7.80 0.89 2.44
C THR A 66 -7.34 -0.44 1.85
N THR A 67 -6.66 -0.41 0.70
CA THR A 67 -6.20 -1.62 0.04
C THR A 67 -4.72 -1.85 0.25
N CYS A 68 -4.36 -3.12 0.31
CA CYS A 68 -2.99 -3.55 0.08
C CYS A 68 -2.91 -4.59 -1.02
N TYR A 69 -1.72 -4.71 -1.59
CA TYR A 69 -1.46 -5.66 -2.67
C TYR A 69 -0.04 -6.22 -2.58
N THR A 70 0.13 -7.42 -3.11
CA THR A 70 1.43 -8.09 -3.17
C THR A 70 1.45 -9.13 -4.27
N VAL A 71 2.64 -9.46 -4.75
CA VAL A 71 2.86 -10.67 -5.55
C VAL A 71 3.13 -11.82 -4.59
N VAL A 72 2.37 -12.92 -4.71
CA VAL A 72 2.50 -14.11 -3.86
C VAL A 72 3.44 -15.12 -4.48
N ASP A 73 3.38 -15.29 -5.80
CA ASP A 73 4.26 -16.17 -6.56
C ASP A 73 4.37 -15.67 -8.01
N SER A 74 5.01 -16.45 -8.89
CA SER A 74 5.21 -16.08 -10.30
C SER A 74 3.92 -15.96 -11.12
N SER A 75 2.78 -16.37 -10.57
CA SER A 75 1.49 -16.42 -11.24
C SER A 75 0.35 -15.75 -10.48
N THR A 76 0.57 -15.34 -9.23
CA THR A 76 -0.50 -14.88 -8.33
C THR A 76 -0.24 -13.48 -7.81
N ILE A 77 -1.17 -12.56 -8.10
CA ILE A 77 -1.23 -11.23 -7.47
C ILE A 77 -2.34 -11.24 -6.43
N CYS A 78 -2.04 -10.87 -5.19
CA CYS A 78 -3.00 -10.77 -4.11
C CYS A 78 -3.38 -9.31 -3.86
N ILE A 79 -4.67 -9.06 -3.64
CA ILE A 79 -5.20 -7.79 -3.18
C ILE A 79 -6.10 -8.03 -1.98
N SER A 80 -6.02 -7.15 -1.00
CA SER A 80 -6.85 -7.21 0.19
C SER A 80 -7.38 -5.83 0.53
N SER A 81 -8.60 -5.76 1.05
CA SER A 81 -9.16 -4.53 1.59
C SER A 81 -9.39 -4.66 3.09
N MET A 82 -8.91 -3.67 3.84
CA MET A 82 -9.16 -3.55 5.28
C MET A 82 -10.63 -3.20 5.59
N LYS A 83 -11.45 -2.93 4.57
CA LYS A 83 -12.89 -2.70 4.74
C LYS A 83 -13.58 -4.05 4.97
N GLY A 84 -14.23 -4.17 6.13
CA GLY A 84 -14.59 -5.44 6.76
C GLY A 84 -15.56 -6.36 6.00
N ASP A 85 -16.13 -5.94 4.88
CA ASP A 85 -17.07 -6.72 4.06
C ASP A 85 -16.45 -7.32 2.79
N LEU A 86 -15.23 -6.92 2.41
CA LEU A 86 -14.63 -7.29 1.11
C LEU A 86 -13.71 -8.51 1.22
N GLY A 87 -12.72 -8.46 2.10
CA GLY A 87 -11.74 -9.52 2.32
C GLY A 87 -10.58 -9.52 1.30
N THR A 88 -10.05 -10.70 1.01
CA THR A 88 -8.82 -10.92 0.24
C THR A 88 -9.11 -11.71 -1.04
N TYR A 89 -8.53 -11.27 -2.15
CA TYR A 89 -8.69 -11.86 -3.48
C TYR A 89 -7.32 -12.10 -4.13
N ALA A 90 -7.24 -13.16 -4.92
CA ALA A 90 -6.09 -13.52 -5.71
C ALA A 90 -6.44 -13.47 -7.20
N PHE A 91 -5.54 -12.90 -7.98
CA PHE A 91 -5.60 -12.88 -9.44
C PHE A 91 -4.63 -13.91 -10.00
N ASP A 92 -5.18 -14.81 -10.80
CA ASP A 92 -4.41 -15.75 -11.60
C ASP A 92 -3.98 -15.05 -12.89
N THR A 93 -2.68 -14.80 -13.02
CA THR A 93 -2.09 -14.13 -14.18
C THR A 93 -2.08 -14.97 -15.45
N ALA A 94 -2.23 -16.30 -15.36
CA ALA A 94 -2.32 -17.15 -16.55
C ALA A 94 -3.75 -17.19 -17.10
N ARG A 95 -4.74 -17.24 -16.20
CA ARG A 95 -6.17 -17.33 -16.54
C ARG A 95 -6.84 -15.97 -16.63
N HIS A 96 -6.18 -14.92 -16.15
CA HIS A 96 -6.72 -13.57 -15.98
C HIS A 96 -8.05 -13.54 -15.20
N VAL A 97 -8.14 -14.31 -14.11
CA VAL A 97 -9.36 -14.38 -13.28
C VAL A 97 -9.08 -14.08 -11.82
N TRP A 98 -10.03 -13.40 -11.18
CA TRP A 98 -10.04 -13.19 -9.73
C TRP A 98 -10.76 -14.33 -9.02
N ARG A 99 -10.23 -14.73 -7.87
CA ARG A 99 -10.89 -15.63 -6.92
C ARG A 99 -10.83 -15.04 -5.52
N GLN A 100 -11.89 -15.22 -4.73
CA GLN A 100 -11.88 -14.84 -3.33
C GLN A 100 -11.07 -15.88 -2.53
N VAL A 101 -10.08 -15.42 -1.79
CA VAL A 101 -9.23 -16.25 -0.95
C VAL A 101 -9.83 -16.40 0.44
N GLY A 102 -10.37 -15.31 0.98
CA GLY A 102 -11.02 -15.33 2.29
C GLY A 102 -11.77 -14.06 2.61
N LYS A 103 -12.70 -14.15 3.57
CA LYS A 103 -13.44 -13.01 4.14
C LYS A 103 -12.67 -12.35 5.29
N TRP A 104 -11.36 -12.26 5.12
CA TRP A 104 -10.44 -11.66 6.06
C TRP A 104 -9.51 -10.72 5.30
N ALA A 105 -8.93 -9.74 6.00
CA ALA A 105 -8.06 -8.73 5.42
C ALA A 105 -6.60 -8.93 5.83
N LEU A 106 -5.67 -8.63 4.93
CA LEU A 106 -4.26 -8.50 5.28
C LEU A 106 -4.07 -7.20 6.10
N PRO A 107 -3.15 -7.20 7.08
CA PRO A 107 -2.96 -6.08 7.99
C PRO A 107 -2.12 -4.95 7.38
N TRP A 108 -2.03 -4.83 6.05
CA TRP A 108 -1.18 -3.85 5.40
C TRP A 108 -1.97 -2.72 4.74
N CYS A 109 -1.26 -1.63 4.45
CA CYS A 109 -1.69 -0.54 3.58
C CYS A 109 -0.69 -0.42 2.43
N GLY A 110 -1.19 -0.30 1.20
CA GLY A 110 -0.34 -0.19 0.01
C GLY A 110 0.39 -1.49 -0.34
N LYS A 111 1.63 -1.38 -0.81
CA LYS A 111 2.41 -2.52 -1.29
C LYS A 111 3.02 -3.31 -0.13
N ALA A 112 2.97 -4.64 -0.21
CA ALA A 112 3.87 -5.51 0.53
C ALA A 112 4.88 -6.18 -0.41
N GLU A 113 6.09 -6.41 0.09
CA GLU A 113 7.23 -6.93 -0.66
C GLU A 113 7.63 -8.30 -0.15
N TYR A 114 7.80 -9.25 -1.06
CA TYR A 114 8.41 -10.53 -0.72
C TYR A 114 9.93 -10.35 -0.53
N VAL A 115 10.45 -10.90 0.56
CA VAL A 115 11.89 -10.91 0.86
C VAL A 115 12.39 -12.36 0.86
N PRO A 116 13.10 -12.79 -0.20
CA PRO A 116 13.57 -14.17 -0.33
C PRO A 116 14.46 -14.64 0.81
N GLU A 117 15.32 -13.76 1.34
CA GLU A 117 16.24 -14.06 2.43
C GLU A 117 15.49 -14.38 3.74
N LEU A 118 14.31 -13.79 3.92
CA LEU A 118 13.44 -14.03 5.06
C LEU A 118 12.37 -15.08 4.77
N LYS A 119 12.07 -15.35 3.48
CA LYS A 119 10.92 -16.15 3.02
C LYS A 119 9.58 -15.62 3.56
N LEU A 120 9.45 -14.30 3.59
CA LEU A 120 8.30 -13.61 4.17
C LEU A 120 7.92 -12.39 3.34
N TRP A 121 6.68 -11.96 3.48
CA TRP A 121 6.17 -10.71 2.94
C TRP A 121 6.21 -9.65 4.02
N LEU A 122 6.73 -8.47 3.68
CA LEU A 122 6.81 -7.34 4.58
C LEU A 122 6.01 -6.18 4.00
N GLY A 123 5.16 -5.59 4.82
CA GLY A 123 4.34 -4.45 4.44
C GLY A 123 4.12 -3.51 5.64
N LEU A 124 3.71 -2.29 5.34
CA LEU A 124 3.39 -1.29 6.36
C LEU A 124 1.96 -1.50 6.84
N SER A 125 1.77 -1.59 8.15
CA SER A 125 0.47 -1.78 8.78
C SER A 125 0.03 -0.52 9.52
N LEU A 126 -1.26 -0.22 9.44
CA LEU A 126 -1.90 0.81 10.27
C LEU A 126 -2.55 0.15 11.49
N PRO A 127 -2.57 0.82 12.66
CA PRO A 127 -3.29 0.32 13.82
C PRO A 127 -4.78 0.13 13.55
N ALA A 128 -5.40 -0.84 14.23
CA ALA A 128 -6.83 -1.11 14.07
C ALA A 128 -7.67 0.14 14.41
N GLY A 129 -8.71 0.40 13.60
CA GLY A 129 -9.56 1.58 13.75
C GLY A 129 -8.98 2.88 13.18
N SER A 130 -7.77 2.85 12.58
CA SER A 130 -7.25 4.01 11.85
C SER A 130 -8.14 4.31 10.63
N PRO A 131 -8.50 5.58 10.36
CA PRO A 131 -9.14 5.93 9.11
C PRO A 131 -8.22 5.63 7.91
N PRO A 132 -8.79 5.51 6.70
CA PRO A 132 -8.03 5.25 5.50
C PRO A 132 -6.96 6.32 5.22
N LEU A 133 -5.87 5.95 4.52
CA LEU A 133 -4.85 6.91 4.09
C LEU A 133 -5.48 8.05 3.24
N GLY A 134 -5.01 9.28 3.43
CA GLY A 134 -5.58 10.45 2.74
C GLY A 134 -6.89 10.99 3.34
N HIS A 135 -7.50 10.31 4.30
CA HIS A 135 -8.47 10.93 5.21
C HIS A 135 -7.75 11.45 6.46
N LEU A 136 -8.28 12.53 7.04
CA LEU A 136 -7.72 13.27 8.17
C LEU A 136 -7.33 12.36 9.34
N LEU A 137 -6.06 11.94 9.41
CA LEU A 137 -5.46 11.18 10.50
C LEU A 137 -4.74 12.16 11.44
N PRO A 138 -5.28 12.51 12.62
CA PRO A 138 -4.44 13.14 13.63
C PRO A 138 -3.38 12.12 14.04
N VAL A 139 -2.09 12.47 13.96
CA VAL A 139 -0.99 11.64 14.52
C VAL A 139 -0.96 11.77 16.05
N CYS A 140 -2.12 11.70 16.69
CA CYS A 140 -2.19 11.53 18.13
C CYS A 140 -2.07 10.03 18.46
N SER A 141 -1.08 9.72 19.29
CA SER A 141 -0.81 8.38 19.81
C SER A 141 -2.10 7.71 20.31
N PRO A 142 -2.37 6.41 19.99
CA PRO A 142 -1.40 5.37 19.67
C PRO A 142 -1.45 4.86 18.21
N HIS A 143 -1.59 5.75 17.21
CA HIS A 143 -1.86 5.35 15.81
C HIS A 143 -0.62 5.33 14.86
N PHE A 144 0.59 5.05 15.34
CA PHE A 144 1.76 5.00 14.44
C PHE A 144 1.77 3.77 13.52
N PRO A 145 2.19 3.93 12.26
CA PRO A 145 2.34 2.81 11.34
C PRO A 145 3.47 1.89 11.80
N ARG A 146 3.31 0.60 11.55
CA ARG A 146 4.27 -0.44 11.93
C ARG A 146 4.72 -1.21 10.70
N LEU A 147 5.89 -1.85 10.78
CA LEU A 147 6.32 -2.83 9.80
C LEU A 147 5.80 -4.19 10.24
N CYS A 148 5.11 -4.91 9.36
CA CYS A 148 4.51 -6.21 9.66
C CYS A 148 5.00 -7.27 8.67
N ALA A 149 5.45 -8.41 9.19
CA ALA A 149 5.86 -9.57 8.39
C ALA A 149 4.81 -10.69 8.46
N LEU A 150 4.47 -11.26 7.31
CA LEU A 150 3.54 -12.38 7.18
C LEU A 150 4.13 -13.49 6.29
N ASP A 151 3.71 -14.72 6.58
CA ASP A 151 3.90 -15.85 5.68
C ASP A 151 2.61 -16.04 4.87
N LEU A 152 2.70 -15.86 3.55
CA LEU A 152 1.58 -16.04 2.62
C LEU A 152 1.66 -17.35 1.83
N SER A 153 2.62 -18.23 2.13
CA SER A 153 2.84 -19.46 1.37
C SER A 153 1.64 -20.43 1.37
N ALA A 154 0.81 -20.39 2.42
CA ALA A 154 -0.38 -21.23 2.57
C ALA A 154 -1.71 -20.46 2.46
N MET A 155 -1.71 -19.28 1.84
CA MET A 155 -2.85 -18.36 1.84
C MET A 155 -4.14 -18.97 1.26
N ASP A 156 -4.01 -19.86 0.27
CA ASP A 156 -5.14 -20.46 -0.45
C ASP A 156 -5.88 -21.56 0.30
N ALA A 157 -5.30 -22.06 1.38
CA ALA A 157 -5.88 -23.11 2.20
C ALA A 157 -6.52 -22.58 3.50
N ALA A 158 -6.43 -21.26 3.76
CA ALA A 158 -6.70 -20.69 5.07
C ALA A 158 -8.09 -20.02 5.16
N GLU A 159 -8.96 -20.55 6.03
CA GLU A 159 -10.23 -19.90 6.41
C GLU A 159 -10.03 -18.63 7.26
N GLN A 160 -8.82 -18.45 7.82
CA GLN A 160 -8.45 -17.37 8.72
C GLN A 160 -7.28 -16.54 8.14
N PRO A 161 -7.13 -15.27 8.55
CA PRO A 161 -6.01 -14.45 8.10
C PRO A 161 -4.68 -15.05 8.56
N PRO A 162 -3.60 -14.93 7.76
CA PRO A 162 -2.27 -15.37 8.16
C PRO A 162 -1.81 -14.67 9.45
N THR A 163 -1.15 -15.43 10.33
CA THR A 163 -0.63 -14.90 11.60
C THR A 163 0.63 -14.05 11.36
N PRO A 164 0.69 -12.81 11.90
CA PRO A 164 1.91 -12.00 11.87
C PRO A 164 3.12 -12.73 12.47
N GLN A 165 4.18 -12.85 11.69
CA GLN A 165 5.48 -13.40 12.11
C GLN A 165 6.31 -12.37 12.88
N GLY A 166 5.96 -11.10 12.74
CA GLY A 166 6.48 -10.02 13.56
C GLY A 166 5.85 -8.69 13.21
N THR A 167 5.84 -7.77 14.18
CA THR A 167 5.31 -6.42 14.02
C THR A 167 6.17 -5.47 14.83
N TRP A 168 6.67 -4.42 14.19
CA TRP A 168 7.64 -3.51 14.79
C TRP A 168 7.34 -2.06 14.50
N ASP A 169 7.51 -1.23 15.52
CA ASP A 169 7.57 0.21 15.33
C ASP A 169 8.89 0.55 14.62
N TYR A 170 8.81 1.32 13.53
CA TYR A 170 9.98 1.81 12.80
C TYR A 170 10.13 3.33 12.91
N LEU A 171 9.03 4.04 13.12
CA LEU A 171 8.96 5.50 13.04
C LEU A 171 8.99 6.12 14.43
N ASP A 172 9.97 6.99 14.65
CA ASP A 172 10.07 7.84 15.83
C ASP A 172 10.01 9.30 15.37
N LEU A 173 8.89 9.99 15.65
CA LEU A 173 8.66 11.38 15.24
C LEU A 173 9.01 12.38 16.36
N PRO A 174 9.66 13.53 16.03
CA PRO A 174 9.72 14.68 16.93
C PRO A 174 8.31 15.16 17.31
N GLU A 175 8.15 15.72 18.52
CA GLU A 175 6.84 16.18 19.02
C GLU A 175 6.13 17.15 18.07
N ASP A 176 6.87 18.05 17.43
CA ASP A 176 6.30 19.03 16.49
C ASP A 176 5.65 18.36 15.27
N ASP A 177 6.22 17.24 14.80
CA ASP A 177 5.72 16.51 13.63
C ASP A 177 4.61 15.51 14.00
N LYS A 178 4.40 15.21 15.30
CA LYS A 178 3.28 14.35 15.74
C LYS A 178 1.90 15.01 15.57
N ARG A 179 1.84 16.31 15.29
CA ARG A 179 0.56 16.98 14.98
C ARG A 179 0.18 16.89 13.50
N ARG A 180 1.13 16.50 12.64
CA ARG A 180 0.92 16.32 11.21
C ARG A 180 0.08 15.07 10.94
N MET A 181 -0.40 14.93 9.71
CA MET A 181 -1.15 13.76 9.26
C MET A 181 -0.29 12.90 8.36
N ILE A 182 -0.45 11.57 8.42
CA ILE A 182 0.19 10.68 7.43
C ILE A 182 -0.60 10.78 6.13
N ALA A 183 0.02 11.36 5.11
CA ALA A 183 -0.55 11.44 3.78
C ALA A 183 -0.28 10.14 3.01
N GLU A 184 0.96 9.66 3.05
CA GLU A 184 1.40 8.49 2.29
C GLU A 184 2.46 7.68 3.03
N LEU A 185 2.52 6.38 2.70
CA LEU A 185 3.47 5.42 3.23
C LEU A 185 4.00 4.57 2.09
N HIS A 186 5.32 4.56 1.92
CA HIS A 186 5.99 3.74 0.91
C HIS A 186 7.07 2.88 1.56
N LEU A 187 7.10 1.61 1.19
CA LEU A 187 8.13 0.65 1.59
C LEU A 187 8.93 0.25 0.36
N VAL A 188 10.21 0.59 0.36
CA VAL A 188 11.13 0.27 -0.73
C VAL A 188 12.12 -0.79 -0.26
N ASN A 189 12.11 -1.95 -0.92
CA ASN A 189 13.06 -3.02 -0.67
C ASN A 189 14.41 -2.70 -1.31
N LEU A 190 15.47 -2.65 -0.50
CA LEU A 190 16.84 -2.38 -0.94
C LEU A 190 17.69 -3.66 -1.05
N GLY A 191 17.08 -4.83 -0.83
CA GLY A 191 17.72 -6.14 -0.80
C GLY A 191 18.34 -6.52 0.54
N SER A 192 18.61 -7.81 0.75
CA SER A 192 19.25 -8.33 1.97
C SER A 192 18.52 -7.95 3.28
N GLY A 193 17.19 -7.90 3.22
CA GLY A 193 16.32 -7.51 4.33
C GLY A 193 16.40 -6.02 4.72
N MET A 194 17.07 -5.18 3.92
CA MET A 194 17.12 -3.74 4.12
C MET A 194 15.99 -3.03 3.38
N PHE A 195 15.44 -2.00 4.00
CA PHE A 195 14.36 -1.21 3.43
C PHE A 195 14.56 0.27 3.70
N CYS A 196 14.04 1.10 2.79
CA CYS A 196 13.75 2.50 3.05
C CYS A 196 12.24 2.65 3.21
N VAL A 197 11.81 3.18 4.36
CA VAL A 197 10.43 3.59 4.57
C VAL A 197 10.32 5.09 4.35
N ALA A 198 9.48 5.52 3.42
CA ALA A 198 9.14 6.92 3.22
C ALA A 198 7.78 7.21 3.83
N THR A 199 7.78 7.99 4.91
CA THR A 199 6.57 8.49 5.57
C THR A 199 6.34 9.94 5.15
N VAL A 200 5.31 10.18 4.35
CA VAL A 200 4.91 11.53 3.95
C VAL A 200 3.93 12.07 4.99
N LEU A 201 4.30 13.18 5.62
CA LEU A 201 3.50 13.87 6.61
C LEU A 201 3.05 15.21 6.07
N ARG A 202 1.79 15.58 6.31
CA ARG A 202 1.18 16.80 5.81
C ARG A 202 0.58 17.62 6.96
N ASP A 203 0.79 18.93 6.92
CA ASP A 203 0.17 19.84 7.87
C ASP A 203 -1.34 19.98 7.59
N LEU A 204 -2.10 20.18 8.67
CA LEU A 204 -3.49 20.60 8.60
C LEU A 204 -3.58 22.03 9.10
N VAL A 205 -3.86 22.97 8.19
CA VAL A 205 -4.01 24.38 8.52
C VAL A 205 -5.49 24.67 8.72
N ARG A 206 -5.88 24.94 9.97
CA ARG A 206 -7.22 25.40 10.31
C ARG A 206 -7.34 26.89 10.05
N LEU A 207 -8.11 27.28 9.04
CA LEU A 207 -8.43 28.68 8.76
C LEU A 207 -9.91 28.97 9.01
N PRO A 208 -10.28 30.20 9.41
CA PRO A 208 -11.67 30.63 9.39
C PRO A 208 -12.21 30.54 7.98
N ARG A 209 -13.42 30.01 7.81
CA ARG A 209 -14.19 30.13 6.57
C ARG A 209 -14.40 31.62 6.32
N VAL A 210 -13.98 32.08 5.15
CA VAL A 210 -14.29 33.45 4.71
C VAL A 210 -15.79 33.48 4.43
N CYS A 211 -16.55 34.22 5.24
CA CYS A 211 -17.95 34.48 4.95
C CYS A 211 -18.04 35.19 3.60
N ASP A 212 -18.89 34.72 2.69
CA ASP A 212 -19.10 35.37 1.40
C ASP A 212 -19.59 36.81 1.64
N PRO A 213 -18.92 37.85 1.08
CA PRO A 213 -19.32 39.24 1.30
C PRO A 213 -20.73 39.61 0.77
N TRP A 214 -21.41 38.67 0.12
CA TRP A 214 -22.69 38.88 -0.57
C TRP A 214 -23.89 38.25 0.14
N THR A 215 -23.68 37.45 1.17
CA THR A 215 -24.76 37.00 2.06
C THR A 215 -24.94 38.04 3.15
N ASN A 216 -25.76 39.06 2.88
CA ASN A 216 -26.20 40.01 3.87
C ASN A 216 -27.16 39.30 4.83
N ASP A 217 -26.66 38.85 5.98
CA ASP A 217 -27.54 38.69 7.13
C ASP A 217 -27.98 40.10 7.52
N GLU A 218 -29.28 40.38 7.43
CA GLU A 218 -29.88 41.71 7.69
C GLU A 218 -29.73 42.16 9.15
N ASP A 219 -29.18 41.31 10.00
CA ASP A 219 -28.95 41.56 11.41
C ASP A 219 -27.45 41.79 11.58
N GLY A 220 -27.02 43.04 11.84
CA GLY A 220 -25.62 43.45 12.01
C GLY A 220 -24.89 42.86 13.22
N SER A 221 -25.07 41.56 13.46
CA SER A 221 -24.36 40.76 14.44
C SER A 221 -23.02 40.34 13.84
N PRO A 222 -21.88 40.63 14.48
CA PRO A 222 -20.59 40.15 14.04
C PRO A 222 -20.64 38.61 13.97
N CYS A 223 -20.22 38.02 12.85
CA CYS A 223 -20.06 36.57 12.73
C CYS A 223 -19.11 36.11 13.85
N THR A 224 -19.64 35.56 14.93
CA THR A 224 -18.81 34.90 15.94
C THR A 224 -18.34 33.62 15.29
N SER A 225 -17.07 33.58 14.89
CA SER A 225 -16.45 32.40 14.28
C SER A 225 -16.54 31.24 15.28
N ASN A 226 -17.57 30.41 15.14
CA ASN A 226 -17.69 29.17 15.91
C ASN A 226 -16.64 28.18 15.38
N GLU A 227 -16.26 27.18 16.17
CA GLU A 227 -15.34 26.13 15.70
C GLU A 227 -15.87 25.42 14.43
N ASP A 228 -17.19 25.44 14.23
CA ASP A 228 -17.89 24.91 13.06
C ASP A 228 -17.66 25.73 11.77
N ASP A 229 -17.21 26.99 11.88
CA ASP A 229 -16.91 27.87 10.76
C ASP A 229 -15.43 27.81 10.33
N MET A 230 -14.69 26.77 10.72
CA MET A 230 -13.31 26.58 10.29
C MET A 230 -13.25 25.64 9.06
N MET A 231 -12.32 25.90 8.15
CA MET A 231 -11.95 24.99 7.07
C MET A 231 -10.54 24.45 7.30
N ASP A 232 -10.40 23.14 7.10
CA ASP A 232 -9.12 22.47 7.09
C ASP A 232 -8.50 22.59 5.69
N LEU A 233 -7.41 23.34 5.56
CA LEU A 233 -6.59 23.37 4.35
C LEU A 233 -5.37 22.46 4.51
N LEU A 234 -5.03 21.78 3.44
CA LEU A 234 -3.81 21.00 3.35
C LEU A 234 -2.61 21.95 3.28
N GLY A 235 -1.73 21.84 4.27
CA GLY A 235 -0.51 22.65 4.38
C GLY A 235 0.71 21.97 3.81
N ASP A 236 1.88 22.40 4.29
CA ASP A 236 3.18 21.90 3.85
C ASP A 236 3.36 20.40 4.11
N GLU A 237 4.06 19.75 3.19
CA GLU A 237 4.45 18.36 3.31
C GLU A 237 5.90 18.22 3.74
N ILE A 238 6.17 17.21 4.54
CA ILE A 238 7.51 16.74 4.83
C ILE A 238 7.58 15.24 4.55
N VAL A 239 8.78 14.75 4.25
CA VAL A 239 9.05 13.32 4.11
C VAL A 239 10.10 12.91 5.12
N ILE A 240 9.81 11.83 5.82
CA ILE A 240 10.77 11.16 6.69
C ILE A 240 11.17 9.85 6.03
N LEU A 241 12.44 9.77 5.67
CA LEU A 241 13.06 8.56 5.15
C LEU A 241 13.72 7.82 6.29
N THR A 242 13.21 6.64 6.64
CA THR A 242 13.73 5.78 7.71
C THR A 242 14.30 4.51 7.11
N GLY A 243 15.61 4.31 7.28
CA GLY A 243 16.24 3.03 6.94
C GLY A 243 15.95 1.98 8.01
N VAL A 244 15.54 0.78 7.61
CA VAL A 244 15.38 -0.36 8.52
C VAL A 244 15.99 -1.62 7.93
N LYS A 245 16.40 -2.54 8.79
CA LYS A 245 16.81 -3.89 8.39
C LYS A 245 16.07 -4.92 9.22
N VAL A 246 15.51 -5.93 8.57
CA VAL A 246 14.91 -7.08 9.23
C VAL A 246 15.81 -8.29 8.99
N GLU A 247 16.15 -8.99 10.07
CA GLU A 247 17.00 -10.17 10.00
C GLU A 247 16.57 -11.23 11.01
N ARG A 248 16.88 -12.49 10.69
CA ARG A 248 16.68 -13.62 11.60
C ARG A 248 17.76 -13.59 12.68
N CYS A 249 17.38 -13.69 13.95
CA CYS A 249 18.34 -13.86 15.03
C CYS A 249 19.07 -15.20 14.87
N CYS A 250 20.39 -15.19 14.82
CA CYS A 250 21.21 -16.38 14.60
C CYS A 250 21.17 -17.31 15.83
N ASN A 251 20.08 -18.04 16.05
CA ASN A 251 20.03 -19.17 16.96
C ASN A 251 19.21 -20.27 16.26
N ASP A 252 19.73 -21.50 16.27
CA ASP A 252 19.20 -22.64 15.53
C ASP A 252 17.75 -22.98 15.90
N GLY A 253 16.85 -22.96 14.90
CA GLY A 253 15.43 -23.32 15.02
C GLY A 253 14.50 -22.11 15.28
N GLU A 254 13.54 -21.86 14.36
CA GLU A 254 12.57 -20.74 14.38
C GLU A 254 13.16 -19.42 14.94
N ALA A 255 14.27 -19.00 14.36
CA ALA A 255 14.95 -17.76 14.70
C ALA A 255 13.97 -16.58 14.76
N PRO A 256 13.77 -15.93 15.91
CA PRO A 256 12.90 -14.76 16.01
C PRO A 256 13.45 -13.65 15.12
N LEU A 257 12.56 -12.98 14.41
CA LEU A 257 12.91 -11.83 13.58
C LEU A 257 13.22 -10.63 14.48
N ARG A 258 14.27 -9.88 14.14
CA ARG A 258 14.57 -8.58 14.75
C ARG A 258 14.58 -7.48 13.71
N ILE A 259 14.18 -6.29 14.12
CA ILE A 259 14.35 -5.06 13.36
C ILE A 259 15.56 -4.29 13.88
N ILE A 260 16.35 -3.74 12.98
CA ILE A 260 17.40 -2.77 13.24
C ILE A 260 16.95 -1.47 12.60
N LYS A 261 16.73 -0.44 13.42
CA LYS A 261 16.47 0.92 12.94
C LYS A 261 17.80 1.57 12.57
N HIS A 262 17.93 2.02 11.32
CA HIS A 262 19.02 2.88 10.88
C HIS A 262 18.62 4.36 11.02
N LYS A 263 19.41 5.26 10.41
CA LYS A 263 19.17 6.70 10.48
C LYS A 263 17.86 7.07 9.78
N SER A 264 17.06 7.92 10.44
CA SER A 264 15.97 8.67 9.83
C SER A 264 16.45 10.04 9.33
N ARG A 265 15.96 10.49 8.19
CA ARG A 265 16.20 11.83 7.66
C ARG A 265 14.89 12.51 7.29
N ARG A 266 14.75 13.76 7.72
CA ARG A 266 13.59 14.63 7.47
C ARG A 266 13.90 15.57 6.31
N TYR A 267 12.97 15.70 5.38
CA TYR A 267 13.02 16.60 4.24
C TYR A 267 11.75 17.42 4.18
N ASP A 268 11.88 18.71 3.91
CA ASP A 268 10.75 19.62 3.73
C ASP A 268 10.44 19.73 2.24
N LEU A 269 9.20 19.46 1.84
CA LEU A 269 8.77 19.45 0.44
C LEU A 269 8.20 20.79 -0.03
N LYS A 270 8.34 21.86 0.76
CA LYS A 270 7.83 23.24 0.50
C LYS A 270 7.90 23.77 -0.94
N GLU A 271 8.76 23.24 -1.82
CA GLU A 271 8.79 23.63 -3.24
C GLU A 271 9.03 22.48 -4.24
N TYR A 272 9.10 21.21 -3.81
CA TYR A 272 9.44 20.10 -4.72
C TYR A 272 8.60 18.86 -4.38
N THR A 273 7.55 18.63 -5.17
CA THR A 273 6.81 17.37 -5.15
C THR A 273 7.76 16.21 -5.50
N MET A 274 8.04 15.32 -4.56
CA MET A 274 8.74 14.07 -4.86
C MET A 274 7.73 13.09 -5.48
N LYS A 275 7.63 13.09 -6.81
CA LYS A 275 6.60 12.31 -7.54
C LYS A 275 6.91 10.82 -7.70
N SER A 276 8.06 10.36 -7.22
CA SER A 276 8.41 8.93 -7.19
C SER A 276 9.62 8.68 -6.30
N VAL A 277 9.56 7.63 -5.49
CA VAL A 277 10.74 6.93 -4.96
C VAL A 277 10.92 5.68 -5.83
N LEU A 278 12.08 5.56 -6.47
CA LEU A 278 12.45 4.43 -7.35
C LEU A 278 12.53 3.11 -6.58
#